data_AF-A0A0F8Y9T4-F1
#
_entry.id   AF-A0A0F8Y9T4-F1
#
_cell.length_a   1.000
_cell.length_b   1.000
_cell.length_c   1.000
_cell.angle_alpha   90.00
_cell.angle_beta   90.00
_cell.angle_gamma   90.00
#
_symmetry.space_group_name_H-M   'P 1'
#
loop_
_entity.id
_entity.type
_entity.pdbx_description
1 polymer ?
#
loop_
_entity_poly.entity_id
_entity_poly.type
_entity_poly.pdbx_seq_one_letter_code
_entity_poly.pdbx_strand_id
1 'polypeptide(L)'
;DGNTDKIVTISQKIIEITRINTSIRRGSSIRGAIDLATLINQYQNSDSSKNWVEAAVMALYNKIELEDGLSHSKKEVITSIVLAVLNKSDFQ
;
A
#
# COMPACT_ATOMS: atom_id res chain seq x y z
N ASP A 1 -18.39 10.99 5.01
CA ASP A 1 -18.35 10.12 3.81
C ASP A 1 -17.65 8.81 4.12
N GLY A 2 -18.39 7.69 4.11
CA GLY A 2 -17.83 6.37 4.48
C GLY A 2 -16.73 5.85 3.53
N ASN A 3 -16.69 6.32 2.28
CA ASN A 3 -15.65 5.92 1.32
C ASN A 3 -14.27 6.54 1.66
N THR A 4 -14.24 7.81 2.08
CA THR A 4 -13.00 8.49 2.45
C THR A 4 -12.35 7.85 3.68
N ASP A 5 -13.15 7.52 4.70
CA ASP A 5 -12.66 6.86 5.91
C ASP A 5 -12.09 5.47 5.61
N LYS A 6 -12.71 4.73 4.68
CA LYS A 6 -12.21 3.44 4.17
C LYS A 6 -10.84 3.61 3.50
N ILE A 7 -10.73 4.56 2.57
CA ILE A 7 -9.47 4.83 1.84
C ILE A 7 -8.35 5.21 2.80
N VAL A 8 -8.63 6.09 3.77
CA VAL A 8 -7.66 6.49 4.80
C VAL A 8 -7.21 5.29 5.62
N THR A 9 -8.15 4.49 6.11
CA THR A 9 -7.87 3.31 6.94
C THR A 9 -7.00 2.29 6.22
N ILE A 10 -7.33 1.96 4.97
CA ILE A 10 -6.55 1.01 4.16
C ILE A 10 -5.15 1.55 3.89
N SER A 11 -5.06 2.83 3.52
CA SER A 11 -3.78 3.49 3.23
C SER A 11 -2.87 3.44 4.45
N GLN A 12 -3.39 3.75 5.64
CA GLN A 12 -2.64 3.66 6.90
C GLN A 12 -2.18 2.23 7.19
N LYS A 13 -3.06 1.23 7.06
CA LYS A 13 -2.70 -0.18 7.27
C LYS A 13 -1.59 -0.63 6.33
N ILE A 14 -1.64 -0.27 5.05
CA ILE A 14 -0.58 -0.60 4.08
C ILE A 14 0.76 -0.02 4.56
N ILE A 15 0.79 1.25 4.98
CA ILE A 15 2.02 1.89 5.48
C ILE A 15 2.52 1.23 6.76
N GLU A 16 1.63 0.89 7.68
CA GLU A 16 1.98 0.17 8.90
C GLU A 16 2.67 -1.16 8.57
N ILE A 17 2.10 -1.95 7.66
CA ILE A 17 2.73 -3.20 7.22
C ILE A 17 4.10 -2.95 6.60
N THR A 18 4.30 -1.86 5.83
CA THR A 18 5.65 -1.56 5.30
C THR A 18 6.72 -1.36 6.37
N ARG A 19 6.33 -1.00 7.61
CA ARG A 19 7.27 -0.76 8.72
C ARG A 19 7.60 -2.00 9.54
N ILE A 20 6.75 -3.03 9.47
CA ILE A 20 6.90 -4.27 10.24
C ILE A 20 7.18 -5.50 9.35
N ASN A 21 7.15 -5.34 8.03
CA ASN A 21 7.43 -6.42 7.10
C ASN A 21 8.93 -6.76 7.10
N THR A 22 9.26 -8.04 7.32
CA THR A 22 10.65 -8.53 7.42
C THR A 22 11.46 -8.41 6.13
N SER A 23 10.81 -8.26 4.98
CA SER A 23 11.48 -8.03 3.69
C SER A 23 11.85 -6.56 3.46
N ILE A 24 11.40 -5.65 4.33
CA ILE A 24 11.60 -4.20 4.20
C ILE A 24 12.51 -3.73 5.34
N ARG A 25 13.74 -3.33 4.98
CA ARG A 25 14.70 -2.71 5.88
C ARG A 25 14.20 -1.37 6.42
N ARG A 26 13.57 -0.59 5.54
CA ARG A 26 13.03 0.73 5.88
C ARG A 26 11.66 0.94 5.24
N GLY A 27 10.63 0.99 6.09
CA GLY A 27 9.25 1.26 5.68
C GLY A 27 8.96 2.72 5.40
N SER A 28 7.78 2.97 4.84
CA SER A 28 7.36 4.32 4.46
C SER A 28 6.88 5.15 5.67
N SER A 29 7.02 6.48 5.57
CA SER A 29 6.44 7.41 6.54
C SER A 29 4.93 7.58 6.33
N ILE A 30 4.26 8.33 7.20
CA ILE A 30 2.82 8.62 7.06
C ILE A 30 2.50 9.35 5.74
N ARG A 31 3.48 10.06 5.16
CA ARG A 31 3.33 10.69 3.84
C ARG A 31 3.07 9.65 2.73
N GLY A 32 3.54 8.41 2.90
CA GLY A 32 3.18 7.32 2.00
C GLY A 32 1.67 7.05 1.97
N ALA A 33 0.98 7.14 3.11
CA ALA A 33 -0.46 6.93 3.21
C ALA A 33 -1.23 8.08 2.56
N ILE A 34 -0.76 9.32 2.77
CA ILE A 34 -1.35 10.53 2.19
C ILE A 34 -1.28 10.47 0.65
N ASP A 35 -0.10 10.13 0.12
CA ASP A 35 0.09 10.05 -1.33
C ASP A 35 -0.72 8.89 -1.94
N LEU A 36 -0.78 7.74 -1.26
CA LEU A 36 -1.61 6.61 -1.70
C LEU A 36 -3.10 6.95 -1.70
N ALA A 37 -3.62 7.54 -0.62
CA ALA A 37 -5.01 7.97 -0.53
C ALA A 37 -5.35 9.02 -1.59
N THR A 38 -4.42 9.94 -1.86
CA THR A 38 -4.57 10.94 -2.92
C THR A 38 -4.69 10.30 -4.29
N LEU A 39 -3.83 9.33 -4.61
CA LEU A 39 -3.91 8.59 -5.87
C LEU A 39 -5.21 7.79 -5.97
N ILE A 40 -5.62 7.10 -4.91
CA ILE A 40 -6.85 6.30 -4.93
C ILE A 40 -8.10 7.16 -5.12
N ASN A 41 -8.15 8.34 -4.52
CA ASN A 41 -9.25 9.28 -4.72
C ASN A 41 -9.34 9.82 -6.16
N GLN A 42 -8.29 9.68 -6.98
CA GLN A 42 -8.35 10.05 -8.40
C GLN A 42 -8.98 8.95 -9.28
N TYR A 43 -9.05 7.72 -8.78
CA TYR A 43 -9.73 6.63 -9.50
C TYR A 43 -11.24 6.69 -9.25
N GLN A 44 -12.02 6.42 -10.29
CA GLN A 44 -13.49 6.36 -10.19
C GLN A 44 -13.97 5.16 -9.35
N ASN A 45 -13.15 4.12 -9.21
CA ASN A 45 -13.48 2.90 -8.48
C ASN A 45 -12.38 2.58 -7.46
N SER A 46 -12.62 2.94 -6.20
CA SER A 46 -11.77 2.64 -5.05
C SER A 46 -11.92 1.20 -4.54
N ASP A 47 -12.83 0.40 -5.11
CA ASP A 47 -12.99 -1.03 -4.77
C ASP A 47 -12.15 -1.96 -5.65
N SER A 48 -11.51 -1.43 -6.69
CA SER A 48 -10.61 -2.17 -7.55
C SER A 48 -9.27 -2.44 -6.85
N SER A 49 -8.98 -3.70 -6.53
CA SER A 49 -7.69 -4.14 -6.01
C SER A 49 -6.52 -3.80 -6.94
N LYS A 50 -6.75 -3.84 -8.26
CA LYS A 50 -5.77 -3.41 -9.27
C LYS A 50 -5.38 -1.94 -9.09
N ASN A 51 -6.35 -1.06 -8.87
CA ASN A 51 -6.08 0.37 -8.67
C ASN A 51 -5.26 0.61 -7.40
N TRP A 52 -5.57 -0.13 -6.32
CA TRP A 52 -4.78 -0.11 -5.09
C TRP A 52 -3.33 -0.54 -5.30
N VAL A 53 -3.10 -1.63 -6.03
CA VAL A 53 -1.74 -2.10 -6.33
C VAL A 53 -0.98 -1.09 -7.17
N GLU A 54 -1.58 -0.57 -8.24
CA GLU A 54 -0.93 0.42 -9.12
C GLU A 54 -0.59 1.71 -8.37
N ALA A 55 -1.55 2.25 -7.60
CA ALA A 55 -1.34 3.45 -6.80
C ALA A 55 -0.28 3.25 -5.71
N ALA A 56 -0.26 2.09 -5.04
CA ALA A 56 0.72 1.80 -4.01
C ALA A 56 2.13 1.64 -4.58
N VAL A 57 2.28 0.99 -5.74
CA VAL A 57 3.57 0.91 -6.42
C VAL A 57 4.06 2.32 -6.77
N MET A 58 3.21 3.17 -7.33
CA MET A 58 3.58 4.57 -7.62
C MET A 58 3.96 5.35 -6.35
N ALA A 59 3.16 5.26 -5.29
CA ALA A 59 3.37 6.03 -4.07
C ALA A 59 4.57 5.56 -3.24
N LEU A 60 4.92 4.27 -3.27
CA LEU A 60 5.81 3.64 -2.28
C LEU A 60 7.15 3.17 -2.84
N TYR A 61 7.30 2.98 -4.16
CA TYR A 61 8.50 2.38 -4.74
C TYR A 61 9.81 3.06 -4.32
N ASN A 62 9.81 4.39 -4.27
CA ASN A 62 10.96 5.20 -3.84
C ASN A 62 10.96 5.54 -2.34
N LYS A 63 10.02 5.00 -1.57
CA LYS A 63 9.84 5.28 -0.13
C LYS A 63 9.99 4.05 0.75
N ILE A 64 10.37 2.92 0.17
CA ILE A 64 10.78 1.72 0.89
C ILE A 64 12.17 1.28 0.43
N GLU A 65 12.90 0.67 1.35
CA GLU A 65 14.17 0.00 1.08
C GLU A 65 14.02 -1.47 1.48
N LEU A 66 14.36 -2.38 0.57
CA LEU A 66 14.29 -3.81 0.84
C LEU A 66 15.52 -4.26 1.61
N GLU A 67 15.40 -5.40 2.29
CA GLU A 67 16.59 -6.10 2.78
C GLU A 67 17.46 -6.62 1.62
N ASP A 68 18.76 -6.70 1.88
CA ASP A 68 19.73 -7.23 0.91
C ASP A 68 19.53 -8.74 0.71
N GLY A 69 19.84 -9.23 -0.49
CA GLY A 69 19.78 -10.66 -0.80
C GLY A 69 18.38 -11.24 -1.05
N LEU A 70 17.34 -10.39 -1.08
CA LEU A 70 16.00 -10.81 -1.48
C LEU A 70 15.90 -11.03 -3.00
N SER A 71 15.21 -12.10 -3.39
CA SER A 71 14.88 -12.39 -4.79
C SER A 71 13.69 -11.58 -5.31
N HIS A 72 12.84 -11.08 -4.42
CA HIS A 72 11.63 -10.34 -4.77
C HIS A 72 11.94 -8.86 -5.04
N SER A 73 11.32 -8.33 -6.09
CA SER A 73 11.34 -6.90 -6.41
C SER A 73 10.48 -6.08 -5.45
N LYS A 74 10.75 -4.77 -5.38
CA LYS A 74 9.90 -3.82 -4.62
C LYS A 74 8.44 -3.89 -5.05
N LYS A 75 8.18 -4.08 -6.35
CA LYS A 75 6.83 -4.19 -6.89
C LYS A 75 6.10 -5.41 -6.33
N GLU A 76 6.76 -6.56 -6.28
CA GLU A 76 6.17 -7.80 -5.75
C GLU A 76 5.90 -7.68 -4.24
N VAL A 77 6.85 -7.13 -3.49
CA VAL A 77 6.68 -6.89 -2.04
C VAL A 77 5.54 -5.91 -1.76
N ILE A 78 5.45 -4.80 -2.49
CA ILE A 78 4.34 -3.84 -2.34
C ILE A 78 3.01 -4.51 -2.70
N THR A 79 2.97 -5.26 -3.80
CA THR A 79 1.76 -5.95 -4.25
C THR A 79 1.24 -6.93 -3.21
N SER A 80 2.13 -7.76 -2.63
CA SER A 80 1.74 -8.74 -1.62
C SER A 80 1.19 -8.08 -0.35
N ILE A 81 1.80 -6.98 0.10
CA ILE A 81 1.32 -6.18 1.23
C ILE A 81 -0.08 -5.64 0.95
N VAL A 82 -0.29 -5.02 -0.20
CA VAL A 82 -1.59 -4.43 -0.57
C VAL A 82 -2.67 -5.49 -0.58
N LEU A 83 -2.45 -6.60 -1.30
CA LEU A 83 -3.44 -7.67 -1.40
C LEU A 83 -3.75 -8.31 -0.04
N ALA A 84 -2.74 -8.49 0.81
CA ALA A 84 -2.95 -9.01 2.16
C ALA A 84 -3.81 -8.07 3.03
N VAL A 85 -3.63 -6.74 2.92
CA VAL A 85 -4.45 -5.77 3.64
C VAL A 85 -5.88 -5.75 3.10
N LEU A 86 -6.07 -5.77 1.78
CA LEU A 86 -7.41 -5.77 1.17
C LEU A 86 -8.19 -7.03 1.54
N ASN A 87 -7.54 -8.20 1.53
CA ASN A 87 -8.17 -9.48 1.91
C ASN A 87 -8.56 -9.54 3.40
N LYS A 88 -7.83 -8.86 4.29
CA LYS A 88 -8.17 -8.76 5.72
C LYS A 88 -9.21 -7.69 6.04
N SER A 89 -9.46 -6.78 5.11
CA SER A 89 -10.32 -5.61 5.33
C SER A 89 -11.76 -5.84 4.85
N ASP A 90 -12.15 -7.09 4.58
CA ASP A 90 -13.45 -7.47 4.00
C ASP A 90 -13.79 -6.64 2.75
N PHE A 91 -12.96 -6.74 1.71
CA PHE A 91 -13.29 -6.27 0.35
C PHE A 91 -14.21 -7.23 -0.41
N GLN A 92 -15.20 -7.83 0.27
CA GLN A 92 -16.28 -8.60 -0.34
C GLN A 92 -17.64 -8.05 0.07
#